data_AF-A0A7Y1Y7P0-F1
#
_entry.id   AF-A0A7Y1Y7P0-F1
#
_cell.length_a   1.000
_cell.length_b   1.000
_cell.length_c   1.000
_cell.angle_alpha   90.00
_cell.angle_beta   90.00
_cell.angle_gamma   90.00
#
_symmetry.space_group_name_H-M   'P 1'
#
loop_
_entity.id
_entity.type
_entity.pdbx_description
1 polymer ?
#
loop_
_entity_poly.entity_id
_entity_poly.type
_entity_poly.pdbx_seq_one_letter_code
_entity_poly.pdbx_strand_id
1 'polypeptide(L)'
;MLLAACGNVAETVAEQIAEEASGGNVEIDLDDEGANLSIETDDGSMEVGSDLEIPDALAVDVPGGGSVTTVFDFESELSVVVSYDIAEFDDHIDFYESWTGDQSEEFQASTSEFDSADGISFRTAAWFGDAGTAINLTSCRSAESTEDDPDAVCLTITQSK
;
A
#
# COMPACT_ATOMS: atom_id res chain seq x y z
N MET A 1 5.55 -2.77 -11.03
CA MET A 1 5.44 -1.32 -11.31
C MET A 1 4.00 -0.97 -11.02
N LEU A 2 3.67 -0.81 -9.73
CA LEU A 2 2.34 -0.42 -9.27
C LEU A 2 2.22 1.10 -9.41
N LEU A 3 1.03 1.52 -9.84
CA LEU A 3 0.72 2.81 -10.42
C LEU A 3 0.87 3.94 -9.41
N ALA A 4 1.90 4.78 -9.58
CA ALA A 4 2.02 6.06 -8.89
C ALA A 4 1.87 7.18 -9.93
N ALA A 5 0.63 7.57 -10.17
CA ALA A 5 0.23 8.87 -10.72
C ALA A 5 -1.28 8.82 -10.86
N CYS A 6 -2.03 9.68 -10.16
CA CYS A 6 -3.31 10.11 -10.72
C CYS A 6 -4.02 11.31 -10.12
N GLY A 7 -4.38 12.20 -11.05
CA GLY A 7 -5.64 12.95 -11.02
C GLY A 7 -6.71 12.36 -11.95
N ASN A 8 -6.65 11.05 -12.27
CA ASN A 8 -7.63 10.34 -13.13
C ASN A 8 -7.63 8.80 -12.92
N VAL A 9 -7.29 8.30 -11.71
CA VAL A 9 -6.93 6.86 -11.50
C VAL A 9 -8.16 6.02 -11.55
N ALA A 10 -9.26 6.53 -11.00
CA ALA A 10 -10.52 5.81 -10.90
C ALA A 10 -11.02 5.38 -12.29
N GLU A 11 -10.99 6.27 -13.30
CA GLU A 11 -11.42 5.92 -14.67
C GLU A 11 -10.46 4.94 -15.34
N THR A 12 -9.14 5.16 -15.30
CA THR A 12 -8.16 4.27 -15.97
C THR A 12 -8.05 2.90 -15.30
N VAL A 13 -8.15 2.84 -13.98
CA VAL A 13 -8.15 1.59 -13.20
C VAL A 13 -9.47 0.85 -13.37
N ALA A 14 -10.62 1.55 -13.34
CA ALA A 14 -11.90 0.93 -13.65
C ALA A 14 -11.96 0.41 -15.10
N GLU A 15 -11.37 1.11 -16.07
CA GLU A 15 -11.28 0.64 -17.46
C GLU A 15 -10.41 -0.63 -17.57
N GLN A 16 -9.21 -0.66 -16.98
CA GLN A 16 -8.37 -1.86 -17.01
C GLN A 16 -8.98 -3.05 -16.26
N ILE A 17 -9.66 -2.80 -15.14
CA ILE A 17 -10.34 -3.85 -14.38
C ILE A 17 -11.56 -4.36 -15.13
N ALA A 18 -12.33 -3.49 -15.79
CA ALA A 18 -13.41 -3.91 -16.67
C ALA A 18 -12.91 -4.70 -17.89
N GLU A 19 -11.72 -4.41 -18.41
CA GLU A 19 -11.08 -5.18 -19.48
C GLU A 19 -10.61 -6.58 -19.01
N GLU A 20 -9.99 -6.67 -17.82
CA GLU A 20 -9.54 -7.95 -17.25
C GLU A 20 -10.68 -8.81 -16.67
N ALA A 21 -11.76 -8.19 -16.20
CA ALA A 21 -12.95 -8.83 -15.64
C ALA A 21 -13.89 -9.47 -16.68
N SER A 22 -13.39 -9.77 -17.89
CA SER A 22 -14.11 -10.43 -18.99
C SER A 22 -14.57 -11.88 -18.68
N GLY A 23 -14.96 -12.19 -17.44
CA GLY A 23 -15.50 -13.49 -17.03
C GLY A 23 -16.05 -13.62 -15.60
N GLY A 24 -16.03 -12.58 -14.74
CA GLY A 24 -16.49 -12.64 -13.35
C GLY A 24 -17.51 -11.54 -12.99
N ASN A 25 -18.32 -11.75 -11.94
CA ASN A 25 -19.25 -10.73 -11.43
C ASN A 25 -18.45 -9.75 -10.57
N VAL A 26 -18.05 -8.63 -11.17
CA VAL A 26 -17.32 -7.56 -10.47
C VAL A 26 -18.30 -6.42 -10.22
N GLU A 27 -18.54 -6.12 -8.94
CA GLU A 27 -19.34 -4.95 -8.53
C GLU A 27 -18.38 -3.78 -8.30
N ILE A 28 -18.51 -2.73 -9.10
CA ILE A 28 -17.71 -1.50 -9.01
C ILE A 28 -18.60 -0.42 -8.40
N ASP A 29 -18.25 0.05 -7.22
CA ASP A 29 -18.88 1.19 -6.57
C ASP A 29 -17.93 2.40 -6.61
N LEU A 30 -18.47 3.53 -7.08
CA LEU A 30 -17.79 4.82 -7.08
C LEU A 30 -18.63 5.74 -6.20
N ASP A 31 -18.00 6.35 -5.20
CA ASP A 31 -18.68 7.34 -4.36
C ASP A 31 -19.19 8.53 -5.19
N ASP A 32 -20.17 9.29 -4.69
CA ASP A 32 -20.87 10.39 -5.39
C ASP A 32 -19.89 11.46 -5.93
N GLU A 33 -18.69 11.58 -5.33
CA GLU A 33 -17.61 12.48 -5.76
C GLU A 33 -16.49 11.80 -6.58
N GLY A 34 -16.55 10.48 -6.79
CA GLY A 34 -15.56 9.68 -7.52
C GLY A 34 -14.22 9.53 -6.80
N ALA A 35 -14.19 9.82 -5.50
CA ALA A 35 -12.98 9.86 -4.68
C ALA A 35 -12.47 8.46 -4.26
N ASN A 36 -13.39 7.50 -4.15
CA ASN A 36 -13.11 6.13 -3.75
C ASN A 36 -13.67 5.16 -4.79
N LEU A 37 -12.91 4.11 -5.09
CA LEU A 37 -13.24 3.00 -5.97
C LEU A 37 -13.23 1.73 -5.12
N SER A 38 -14.39 1.08 -5.01
CA SER A 38 -14.52 -0.21 -4.33
C SER A 38 -14.93 -1.29 -5.33
N ILE A 39 -14.28 -2.44 -5.24
CA ILE A 39 -14.42 -3.58 -6.12
C ILE A 39 -14.69 -4.81 -5.27
N GLU A 40 -15.83 -5.46 -5.48
CA GLU A 40 -16.17 -6.71 -4.81
C GLU A 40 -16.20 -7.87 -5.80
N THR A 41 -15.63 -9.00 -5.39
CA THR A 41 -15.58 -10.26 -6.12
C THR A 41 -15.99 -11.41 -5.19
N ASP A 42 -16.28 -12.58 -5.75
CA ASP A 42 -16.61 -13.77 -4.93
C ASP A 42 -15.48 -14.18 -3.94
N ASP A 43 -14.23 -13.74 -4.17
CA ASP A 43 -13.04 -14.09 -3.36
C ASP A 43 -12.69 -13.01 -2.32
N GLY A 44 -13.34 -11.85 -2.38
CA GLY A 44 -13.08 -10.70 -1.52
C GLY A 44 -13.18 -9.36 -2.24
N SER A 45 -12.64 -8.32 -1.61
CA SER A 45 -12.77 -6.93 -2.05
C SER A 45 -11.44 -6.19 -2.17
N MET A 46 -11.47 -5.12 -2.96
CA MET A 46 -10.41 -4.15 -3.14
C MET A 46 -10.99 -2.75 -3.07
N GLU A 47 -10.36 -1.86 -2.31
CA GLU A 47 -10.75 -0.47 -2.17
C GLU A 47 -9.53 0.42 -2.46
N VAL A 48 -9.71 1.45 -3.28
CA VAL A 48 -8.69 2.43 -3.64
C VAL A 48 -9.28 3.82 -3.45
N GLY A 49 -8.61 4.69 -2.71
CA GLY A 49 -9.20 5.98 -2.38
C GLY A 49 -8.28 6.88 -1.57
N SER A 50 -8.86 7.95 -1.03
CA SER A 50 -8.15 8.93 -0.18
C SER A 50 -8.67 8.98 1.26
N ASP A 51 -9.75 8.27 1.55
CA ASP A 51 -10.39 8.21 2.87
C ASP A 51 -10.77 6.76 3.21
N LEU A 52 -9.81 5.85 3.07
CA LEU A 52 -9.99 4.45 3.46
C LEU A 52 -9.63 4.24 4.93
N GLU A 53 -10.22 3.22 5.55
CA GLU A 53 -9.94 2.83 6.93
C GLU A 53 -9.04 1.60 6.97
N ILE A 54 -8.22 1.48 8.02
CA ILE A 54 -7.42 0.28 8.24
C ILE A 54 -8.36 -0.83 8.72
N PRO A 55 -8.39 -2.00 8.05
CA PRO A 55 -9.26 -3.10 8.44
C PRO A 55 -8.85 -3.67 9.81
N ASP A 56 -9.82 -3.89 10.71
CA ASP A 56 -9.61 -4.46 12.05
C ASP A 56 -8.93 -5.85 12.05
N ALA A 57 -9.00 -6.55 10.92
CA ALA A 57 -8.37 -7.86 10.74
C ALA A 57 -6.85 -7.78 10.54
N LEU A 58 -6.29 -6.58 10.32
CA LEU A 58 -4.85 -6.38 10.19
C LEU A 58 -4.20 -6.53 11.57
N ALA A 59 -3.35 -7.55 11.72
CA ALA A 59 -2.64 -7.82 12.96
C ALA A 59 -1.39 -6.95 13.14
N VAL A 60 -0.87 -6.42 12.03
CA VAL A 60 0.29 -5.53 12.02
C VAL A 60 -0.14 -4.13 12.44
N ASP A 61 0.58 -3.56 13.40
CA ASP A 61 0.34 -2.18 13.84
C ASP A 61 0.80 -1.20 12.77
N VAL A 62 -0.01 -0.16 12.54
CA VAL A 62 0.24 0.85 11.53
C VAL A 62 0.55 2.17 12.23
N PRO A 63 1.70 2.81 11.95
CA PRO A 63 2.02 4.09 12.57
C PRO A 63 0.96 5.13 12.21
N GLY A 64 0.59 5.96 13.19
CA GLY A 64 -0.40 7.01 12.96
C GLY A 64 0.13 8.11 12.03
N GLY A 65 -0.78 8.92 11.48
CA GLY A 65 -0.43 10.12 10.69
C GLY A 65 -0.33 9.89 9.18
N GLY A 66 -0.46 8.65 8.72
CA GLY A 66 -0.54 8.32 7.29
C GLY A 66 -1.96 8.35 6.74
N SER A 67 -2.06 8.36 5.41
CA SER A 67 -3.31 8.27 4.65
C SER A 67 -3.43 6.88 4.02
N VAL A 68 -4.49 6.14 4.32
CA VAL A 68 -4.73 4.83 3.71
C VAL A 68 -5.21 5.04 2.27
N THR A 69 -4.45 4.52 1.31
CA THR A 69 -4.74 4.73 -0.11
C THR A 69 -5.32 3.50 -0.77
N THR A 70 -5.04 2.31 -0.23
CA THR A 70 -5.51 1.05 -0.81
C THR A 70 -5.68 -0.01 0.26
N VAL A 71 -6.78 -0.77 0.15
CA VAL A 71 -7.04 -1.96 0.96
C VAL A 71 -7.40 -3.10 0.01
N PHE A 72 -6.81 -4.26 0.22
CA PHE A 72 -7.17 -5.52 -0.41
C PHE A 72 -7.56 -6.49 0.69
N ASP A 73 -8.79 -6.96 0.67
CA ASP A 73 -9.31 -7.94 1.63
C ASP A 73 -9.84 -9.15 0.87
N PHE A 74 -8.96 -10.13 0.66
CA PHE A 74 -9.31 -11.42 0.06
C PHE A 74 -9.41 -12.52 1.13
N GLU A 75 -10.01 -13.66 0.78
CA GLU A 75 -10.14 -14.80 1.71
C GLU A 75 -8.77 -15.29 2.23
N SER A 76 -7.74 -15.27 1.38
CA SER A 76 -6.40 -15.77 1.71
C SER A 76 -5.42 -14.70 2.17
N GLU A 77 -5.68 -13.42 1.88
CA GLU A 77 -4.70 -12.35 2.04
C GLU A 77 -5.38 -11.03 2.40
N LEU A 78 -4.74 -10.27 3.30
CA LEU A 78 -5.07 -8.89 3.58
C LEU A 78 -3.87 -8.02 3.24
N SER A 79 -4.06 -6.97 2.45
CA SER A 79 -3.00 -6.03 2.10
C SER A 79 -3.47 -4.59 2.23
N VAL A 80 -2.66 -3.72 2.82
CA VAL A 80 -2.98 -2.31 3.06
C VAL A 80 -1.81 -1.46 2.58
N VAL A 81 -2.12 -0.37 1.87
CA VAL A 81 -1.16 0.63 1.44
C VAL A 81 -1.47 1.95 2.14
N VAL A 82 -0.47 2.52 2.79
CA VAL A 82 -0.55 3.78 3.53
C VAL A 82 0.56 4.71 3.06
N SER A 83 0.24 5.97 2.79
CA SER A 83 1.21 7.00 2.43
C SER A 83 1.51 7.93 3.61
N TYR A 84 2.78 8.32 3.74
CA TYR A 84 3.29 9.26 4.74
C TYR A 84 4.20 10.30 4.09
N ASP A 85 4.54 11.36 4.81
CA ASP A 85 5.56 12.33 4.40
C ASP A 85 6.96 11.66 4.36
N ILE A 86 7.77 11.96 3.34
CA ILE A 86 9.12 11.38 3.19
C ILE A 86 10.03 11.62 4.39
N ALA A 87 9.80 12.69 5.17
CA ALA A 87 10.58 12.98 6.37
C ALA A 87 10.44 11.90 7.47
N GLU A 88 9.35 11.12 7.44
CA GLU A 88 9.03 10.12 8.45
C GLU A 88 9.65 8.74 8.13
N PHE A 89 10.39 8.58 7.02
CA PHE A 89 10.91 7.28 6.58
C PHE A 89 11.76 6.57 7.65
N ASP A 90 12.68 7.31 8.28
CA ASP A 90 13.56 6.75 9.32
C ASP A 90 12.80 6.47 10.63
N ASP A 91 11.76 7.25 10.95
CA ASP A 91 10.91 7.00 12.12
C ASP A 91 10.10 5.71 11.93
N HIS A 92 9.57 5.47 10.72
CA HIS A 92 8.87 4.23 10.40
C HIS A 92 9.79 3.00 10.38
N ILE A 93 11.08 3.17 10.04
CA ILE A 93 12.05 2.08 10.22
C ILE A 93 12.17 1.73 11.71
N ASP A 94 12.44 2.70 12.58
CA ASP A 94 12.60 2.46 14.02
C ASP A 94 11.34 1.83 14.62
N PHE A 95 10.17 2.31 14.20
CA PHE A 95 8.88 1.75 14.58
C PHE A 95 8.79 0.25 14.24
N TYR A 96 9.09 -0.16 13.00
CA TYR A 96 8.97 -1.57 12.60
C TYR A 96 10.11 -2.44 13.12
N GLU A 97 11.32 -1.90 13.31
CA GLU A 97 12.37 -2.63 14.02
C GLU A 97 11.96 -2.93 15.47
N SER A 98 11.34 -1.97 16.16
CA SER A 98 10.82 -2.19 17.52
C SER A 98 9.62 -3.14 17.52
N TRP A 99 8.66 -2.96 16.61
CA TRP A 99 7.45 -3.79 16.56
C TRP A 99 7.77 -5.24 16.23
N THR A 100 8.61 -5.49 15.21
CA THR A 100 9.05 -6.85 14.84
C THR A 100 9.90 -7.49 15.93
N GLY A 101 10.68 -6.72 16.68
CA GLY A 101 11.46 -7.20 17.82
C GLY A 101 10.62 -7.65 19.03
N ASP A 102 9.38 -7.18 19.16
CA ASP A 102 8.44 -7.62 20.21
C ASP A 102 7.63 -8.85 19.79
N GLN A 103 7.63 -9.20 18.50
CA GLN A 103 6.91 -10.37 18.01
C GLN A 103 7.57 -11.68 18.48
N SER A 104 6.74 -12.70 18.67
CA SER A 104 7.23 -14.06 18.94
C SER A 104 7.79 -14.77 17.69
N GLU A 105 7.46 -14.24 16.52
CA GLU A 105 7.96 -14.67 15.21
C GLU A 105 9.33 -14.05 14.90
N GLU A 106 10.15 -14.79 14.15
CA GLU A 106 11.40 -14.25 13.60
C GLU A 106 11.12 -13.50 12.30
N PHE A 107 11.56 -12.24 12.23
CA PHE A 107 11.46 -11.42 11.02
C PHE A 107 12.82 -11.28 10.35
N GLN A 108 12.84 -11.44 9.04
CA GLN A 108 13.98 -11.09 8.20
C GLN A 108 13.84 -9.64 7.74
N ALA A 109 14.73 -8.78 8.22
CA ALA A 109 14.77 -7.37 7.85
C ALA A 109 15.79 -7.12 6.72
N SER A 110 15.45 -6.20 5.82
CA SER A 110 16.33 -5.74 4.75
C SER A 110 16.11 -4.25 4.50
N THR A 111 17.19 -3.47 4.45
CA THR A 111 17.14 -2.06 4.06
C THR A 111 18.08 -1.84 2.88
N SER A 112 17.64 -1.03 1.91
CA SER A 112 18.41 -0.75 0.71
C SER A 112 18.15 0.66 0.20
N GLU A 113 19.13 1.19 -0.52
CA GLU A 113 19.01 2.44 -1.26
C GLU A 113 19.53 2.20 -2.67
N PHE A 114 18.84 2.75 -3.66
CA PHE A 114 19.25 2.63 -5.05
C PHE A 114 18.93 3.90 -5.84
N ASP A 115 19.86 4.26 -6.72
CA ASP A 115 19.66 5.37 -7.65
C ASP A 115 19.07 4.87 -8.95
N SER A 116 18.03 5.56 -9.42
CA SER A 116 17.52 5.39 -10.77
C SER A 116 18.50 5.98 -11.80
N ALA A 117 18.32 5.60 -13.07
CA ALA A 117 19.13 6.14 -14.17
C ALA A 117 19.00 7.66 -14.34
N ASP A 118 17.95 8.28 -13.79
CA ASP A 118 17.70 9.72 -13.81
C ASP A 118 18.36 10.46 -12.63
N GLY A 119 19.04 9.73 -11.74
CA GLY A 119 19.69 10.30 -10.56
C GLY A 119 18.77 10.49 -9.35
N ILE A 120 17.54 9.97 -9.41
CA ILE A 120 16.60 9.96 -8.29
C ILE A 120 16.95 8.78 -7.38
N SER A 121 17.18 9.06 -6.10
CA SER A 121 17.49 8.05 -5.08
C SER A 121 16.20 7.52 -4.44
N PHE A 122 16.07 6.21 -4.39
CA PHE A 122 14.97 5.51 -3.72
C PHE A 122 15.48 4.72 -2.53
N ARG A 123 14.73 4.75 -1.44
CA ARG A 123 14.98 3.99 -0.21
C ARG A 123 13.90 2.93 -0.04
N THR A 124 14.32 1.74 0.38
CA THR A 124 13.41 0.67 0.75
C THR A 124 13.83 0.04 2.07
N ALA A 125 12.84 -0.34 2.87
CA ALA A 125 13.01 -1.19 4.04
C ALA A 125 11.90 -2.24 4.03
N ALA A 126 12.23 -3.48 4.38
CA ALA A 126 11.26 -4.56 4.36
C ALA A 126 11.51 -5.55 5.50
N TRP A 127 10.42 -6.09 6.04
CA TRP A 127 10.42 -7.13 7.05
C TRP A 127 9.52 -8.27 6.59
N PHE A 128 10.03 -9.49 6.63
CA PHE A 128 9.32 -10.69 6.23
C PHE A 128 9.26 -11.67 7.39
N GLY A 129 8.05 -11.99 7.83
CA GLY A 129 7.75 -12.99 8.85
C GLY A 129 7.40 -14.35 8.22
N ASP A 130 7.78 -15.43 8.90
CA ASP A 130 7.56 -16.81 8.44
C ASP A 130 6.08 -17.22 8.32
N ALA A 131 5.17 -16.54 9.03
CA ALA A 131 3.71 -16.75 8.99
C ALA A 131 3.03 -16.10 7.78
N GLY A 132 3.79 -15.51 6.86
CA GLY A 132 3.25 -14.85 5.67
C GLY A 132 2.92 -13.37 5.89
N THR A 133 3.56 -12.73 6.87
CA THR A 133 3.52 -11.29 7.08
C THR A 133 4.66 -10.61 6.32
N ALA A 134 4.37 -9.58 5.54
CA ALA A 134 5.35 -8.78 4.84
C ALA A 134 5.05 -7.29 5.06
N ILE A 135 6.05 -6.54 5.50
CA ILE A 135 5.97 -5.09 5.70
C ILE A 135 7.01 -4.47 4.79
N ASN A 136 6.61 -3.52 3.95
CA ASN A 136 7.49 -2.88 2.99
C ASN A 136 7.31 -1.36 3.07
N LEU A 137 8.38 -0.64 3.38
CA LEU A 137 8.49 0.80 3.22
C LEU A 137 9.25 1.08 1.94
N THR A 138 8.70 1.95 1.09
CA THR A 138 9.37 2.41 -0.13
C THR A 138 9.20 3.91 -0.25
N SER A 139 10.28 4.65 -0.47
CA SER A 139 10.17 6.05 -0.87
C SER A 139 9.42 6.09 -2.20
N CYS A 140 8.33 6.82 -2.27
CA CYS A 140 7.45 6.89 -3.41
C CYS A 140 7.09 8.34 -3.70
N ARG A 141 6.39 8.54 -4.82
CA ARG A 141 5.78 9.83 -5.12
C ARG A 141 4.36 9.84 -4.61
N SER A 142 3.96 10.90 -3.94
CA SER A 142 2.55 11.13 -3.65
C SER A 142 1.78 11.39 -4.95
N ALA A 143 0.47 11.16 -4.92
CA ALA A 143 -0.39 11.43 -6.07
C ALA A 143 -0.44 12.93 -6.45
N GLU A 144 -0.09 13.81 -5.51
CA GLU A 144 -0.15 15.27 -5.65
C GLU A 144 1.17 15.88 -6.14
N SER A 145 2.24 15.08 -6.17
CA SER A 145 3.56 15.53 -6.56
C SER A 145 3.67 15.90 -8.02
N THR A 146 4.32 17.03 -8.26
CA THR A 146 4.69 17.51 -9.60
C THR A 146 6.18 17.33 -9.90
N GLU A 147 6.93 16.82 -8.92
CA GLU A 147 8.37 16.59 -8.98
C GLU A 147 8.66 15.12 -9.29
N ASP A 148 9.84 14.85 -9.85
CA ASP A 148 10.28 13.48 -10.16
C ASP A 148 10.91 12.78 -8.95
N ASP A 149 11.35 13.55 -7.94
CA ASP A 149 11.88 13.04 -6.68
C ASP A 149 10.77 12.47 -5.77
N PRO A 150 11.07 11.46 -4.94
CA PRO A 150 10.13 10.94 -3.96
C PRO A 150 9.88 11.95 -2.84
N ASP A 151 8.61 12.26 -2.61
CA ASP A 151 8.12 13.15 -1.55
C ASP A 151 7.32 12.43 -0.47
N ALA A 152 7.09 11.12 -0.64
CA ALA A 152 6.30 10.31 0.28
C ALA A 152 6.98 8.97 0.64
N VAL A 153 6.49 8.36 1.71
CA VAL A 153 6.77 6.96 2.05
C VAL A 153 5.51 6.15 1.82
N CYS A 154 5.62 5.11 1.00
CA CYS A 154 4.55 4.14 0.80
C CYS A 154 4.86 2.92 1.67
N LEU A 155 4.05 2.74 2.71
CA LEU A 155 3.99 1.52 3.51
C LEU A 155 3.03 0.56 2.83
N THR A 156 3.48 -0.66 2.56
CA THR A 156 2.64 -1.77 2.12
C THR A 156 2.79 -2.89 3.14
N ILE A 157 1.68 -3.25 3.76
CA ILE A 157 1.60 -4.40 4.66
C ILE A 157 0.77 -5.46 3.97
N THR A 158 1.27 -6.69 3.96
CA THR A 158 0.55 -7.85 3.46
C THR A 158 0.61 -8.94 4.52
N GLN A 159 -0.51 -9.59 4.80
CA GLN A 159 -0.57 -10.74 5.70
C GLN A 159 -1.44 -11.84 5.09
N SER A 160 -1.02 -13.08 5.29
CA SER A 160 -1.86 -14.25 5.02
C SER A 160 -2.94 -14.38 6.10
N LYS A 161 -4.14 -14.83 5.72
CA LYS A 161 -5.26 -15.13 6.63
C LYS A 161 -5.38 -16.61 6.98
#